data_AF-A0A0Q5PH43-F1
#
_entry.id   AF-A0A0Q5PH43-F1
#
_cell.length_a   1.000
_cell.length_b   1.000
_cell.length_c   1.000
_cell.angle_alpha   90.00
_cell.angle_beta   90.00
_cell.angle_gamma   90.00
#
_symmetry.space_group_name_H-M   'P 1'
#
loop_
_entity.id
_entity.type
_entity.pdbx_description
1 polymer ?
#
loop_
_entity_poly.entity_id
_entity_poly.type
_entity_poly.pdbx_seq_one_letter_code
_entity_poly.pdbx_strand_id
1 'polypeptide(L)'
;MGGTPPLGYAPDGRSLRIVEEHAAIIRHIYTRYLALGSVRSLSEELEQRGIRAPVRTTLGGKAFGGVRFSRGNLYSILRCATYVGEIHHQGRVHAGLHAPIVAREVWDAVQAKLTDNRQGEQRRGGRAAASLLAGRVVDAQGQPLVATHAARGKARYRYYVSRDLQTGSSAIGLRIPATELEAAVTRRIAELFADPVELAAAAQLELTPDSFAAAAAKADAIAAGTPAILKDAVRSIVTSVQIHDGRIDLVCSTAAIAAALELTAGTTAETITIRSEVRLTRSGRVMRLVHASGSGVTATANGSLVRLILRARRWWGILKAGEIDVTTLAARENVQAGYVTRVLRLAFLAPAVVEAVLAGNIRAGVDGAALTATGAVPALWAEQVTAVLPHVGLTGVRPSMRSMGHSVTT
;
A
#
# COMPACT_ATOMS: atom_id res chain seq x y z
N MET A 1 19.83 23.53 33.82
CA MET A 1 19.00 22.44 33.27
C MET A 1 17.54 22.83 33.45
N GLY A 2 16.92 23.43 32.43
CA GLY A 2 15.53 23.89 32.49
C GLY A 2 14.62 22.88 31.79
N GLY A 3 13.60 22.38 32.48
CA GLY A 3 12.65 21.41 31.92
C GLY A 3 11.71 20.86 32.97
N THR A 4 10.62 20.24 32.54
CA THR A 4 9.69 19.55 33.45
C THR A 4 10.27 18.18 33.81
N PRO A 5 10.47 17.86 35.10
CA PRO A 5 11.04 16.57 35.49
C PRO A 5 10.16 15.39 35.03
N PRO A 6 10.77 14.24 34.68
CA PRO A 6 10.02 13.02 34.41
C PRO A 6 9.08 12.64 35.55
N LEU A 7 8.01 11.92 35.23
CA LEU A 7 7.05 11.43 36.22
C LEU A 7 7.76 10.47 37.19
N GLY A 8 7.65 10.66 38.50
CA GLY A 8 8.45 9.92 39.48
C GLY A 8 9.49 10.79 40.18
N TYR A 9 9.81 11.94 39.60
CA TYR A 9 10.78 12.88 40.16
C TYR A 9 10.20 14.28 40.39
N ALA A 10 10.78 14.98 41.35
CA ALA A 10 10.63 16.42 41.58
C ALA A 10 11.99 17.12 41.49
N PRO A 11 12.04 18.42 41.14
CA PRO A 11 13.29 19.18 41.15
C PRO A 11 13.88 19.24 42.56
N ASP A 12 15.18 19.03 42.68
CA ASP A 12 15.93 19.17 43.94
C ASP A 12 17.27 19.87 43.68
N GLY A 13 17.21 21.20 43.57
CA GLY A 13 18.36 22.03 43.20
C GLY A 13 18.92 21.66 41.81
N ARG A 14 20.13 21.09 41.80
CA ARG A 14 20.80 20.60 40.57
C ARG A 14 20.58 19.10 40.31
N SER A 15 19.75 18.43 41.12
CA SER A 15 19.43 17.01 41.01
C SER A 15 17.90 16.78 40.99
N LEU A 16 17.49 15.51 41.03
CA LEU A 16 16.11 15.06 41.07
C LEU A 16 15.87 14.23 42.34
N ARG A 17 14.81 14.56 43.08
CA ARG A 17 14.34 13.78 44.23
C ARG A 17 13.18 12.87 43.83
N ILE A 18 13.18 11.64 44.32
CA ILE A 18 12.11 10.67 44.08
C ILE A 18 10.82 11.13 44.78
N VAL A 19 9.72 11.11 44.05
CA VAL A 19 8.36 11.24 44.60
C VAL A 19 7.76 9.83 44.62
N GLU A 20 7.71 9.23 45.81
CA GLU A 20 7.47 7.78 45.94
C GLU A 20 6.11 7.34 45.37
N GLU A 21 5.05 8.13 45.54
CA GLU A 21 3.73 7.87 44.95
C GLU A 21 3.80 7.76 43.42
N HIS A 22 4.52 8.68 42.77
CA HIS A 22 4.70 8.67 41.32
C HIS A 22 5.66 7.56 40.89
N ALA A 23 6.71 7.31 41.67
CA ALA A 23 7.70 6.27 41.40
C ALA A 23 7.06 4.88 41.45
N ALA A 24 6.12 4.64 42.36
CA ALA A 24 5.34 3.41 42.43
C ALA A 24 4.59 3.13 41.11
N ILE A 25 4.01 4.17 40.49
CA ILE A 25 3.36 4.05 39.17
C ILE A 25 4.37 3.66 38.09
N ILE A 26 5.58 4.25 38.10
CA ILE A 26 6.64 3.89 37.16
C ILE A 26 7.07 2.43 37.36
N ARG A 27 7.38 2.00 38.59
CA ARG A 27 7.76 0.60 38.86
C ARG A 27 6.66 -0.37 38.43
N HIS A 28 5.39 -0.01 38.67
CA HIS A 28 4.25 -0.79 38.22
C HIS A 28 4.20 -0.91 36.69
N ILE A 29 4.36 0.21 35.96
CA ILE A 29 4.38 0.24 34.49
C ILE A 29 5.46 -0.70 33.92
N TYR A 30 6.68 -0.66 34.47
CA TYR A 30 7.78 -1.53 34.02
C TYR A 30 7.46 -3.00 34.26
N THR A 31 6.99 -3.33 35.46
CA THR A 31 6.63 -4.70 35.84
C THR A 31 5.52 -5.25 34.96
N ARG A 32 4.46 -4.47 34.74
CA ARG A 32 3.32 -4.87 33.90
C ARG A 32 3.71 -4.97 32.43
N TYR A 33 4.58 -4.09 31.93
CA TYR A 33 5.07 -4.21 30.55
C TYR A 33 5.83 -5.53 30.33
N LEU A 34 6.70 -5.93 31.25
CA LEU A 34 7.42 -7.19 31.16
C LEU A 34 6.46 -8.40 31.16
N ALA A 35 5.44 -8.37 32.02
CA ALA A 35 4.44 -9.43 32.12
C ALA A 35 3.53 -9.53 30.87
N LEU A 36 3.06 -8.40 30.34
CA LEU A 36 2.11 -8.36 29.21
C LEU A 36 2.81 -8.46 27.85
N GLY A 37 4.03 -7.93 27.77
CA GLY A 37 4.83 -7.86 26.55
C GLY A 37 4.31 -6.96 25.44
N SER A 38 3.27 -6.17 25.68
CA SER A 38 2.67 -5.28 24.69
C SER A 38 2.30 -3.93 25.32
N VAL A 39 2.75 -2.84 24.72
CA VAL A 39 2.40 -1.47 25.16
C VAL A 39 0.90 -1.21 24.97
N ARG A 40 0.27 -1.85 23.98
CA ARG A 40 -1.19 -1.79 23.79
C ARG A 40 -1.90 -2.42 24.98
N SER A 41 -1.56 -3.66 25.32
CA SER A 41 -2.18 -4.40 26.42
C SER A 41 -1.94 -3.69 27.76
N LEU A 42 -0.76 -3.10 27.94
CA LEU A 42 -0.47 -2.26 29.09
C LEU A 42 -1.38 -1.02 29.16
N SER A 43 -1.54 -0.30 28.05
CA SER A 43 -2.43 0.86 27.99
C SER A 43 -3.88 0.50 28.32
N GLU A 44 -4.36 -0.63 27.79
CA GLU A 44 -5.71 -1.16 28.06
C GLU A 44 -5.87 -1.58 29.53
N GLU A 45 -4.89 -2.26 30.12
CA GLU A 45 -4.94 -2.67 31.52
C GLU A 45 -4.92 -1.47 32.48
N LEU A 46 -4.07 -0.47 32.23
CA LEU A 46 -4.02 0.74 33.04
C LEU A 46 -5.35 1.52 32.98
N GLU A 47 -5.97 1.56 31.80
CA GLU A 47 -7.29 2.16 31.61
C GLU A 47 -8.37 1.41 32.40
N GLN A 48 -8.41 0.08 32.28
CA GLN A 48 -9.38 -0.77 32.98
C GLN A 48 -9.26 -0.67 34.51
N ARG A 49 -8.04 -0.50 35.01
CA ARG A 49 -7.77 -0.35 36.45
C ARG A 49 -7.90 1.09 36.94
N GLY A 50 -8.28 2.03 36.07
CA GLY A 50 -8.42 3.44 36.43
C GLY A 50 -7.10 4.14 36.80
N ILE A 51 -5.95 3.58 36.42
CA ILE A 51 -4.64 4.15 36.74
C ILE A 51 -4.37 5.32 35.78
N ARG A 52 -4.28 6.53 36.35
CA ARG A 52 -4.09 7.79 35.61
C ARG A 52 -2.73 8.40 35.90
N ALA A 53 -2.25 9.25 35.00
CA ALA A 53 -1.11 10.10 35.30
C ALA A 53 -1.51 11.09 36.41
N PRO A 54 -0.74 11.24 37.50
CA PRO A 54 -1.07 12.18 38.56
C PRO A 54 -1.02 13.61 38.05
N VAL A 55 -1.82 14.49 38.65
CA VAL A 55 -1.81 15.93 38.34
C VAL A 55 -0.55 16.55 38.95
N ARG A 56 0.21 17.27 38.13
CA ARG A 56 1.47 17.93 38.49
C ARG A 56 1.42 19.37 38.01
N THR A 57 2.17 20.24 38.66
CA THR A 57 2.24 21.67 38.31
C THR A 57 3.63 21.99 37.78
N THR A 58 3.71 22.72 36.68
CA THR A 58 5.00 23.21 36.17
C THR A 58 5.55 24.30 37.10
N LEU A 59 6.84 24.64 36.95
CA LEU A 59 7.43 25.78 37.66
C LEU A 59 6.70 27.11 37.40
N GLY A 60 6.02 27.23 36.24
CA GLY A 60 5.20 28.40 35.87
C GLY A 60 3.73 28.30 36.29
N GLY A 61 3.35 27.39 37.20
CA GLY A 61 2.00 27.32 37.77
C GLY A 61 0.94 26.62 36.90
N LYS A 62 1.31 26.09 35.73
CA LYS A 62 0.35 25.37 34.86
C LYS A 62 0.19 23.93 35.32
N ALA A 63 -1.04 23.53 35.66
CA ALA A 63 -1.37 22.14 35.93
C ALA A 63 -1.35 21.28 34.65
N PHE A 64 -0.82 20.06 34.74
CA PHE A 64 -0.79 19.06 33.69
C PHE A 64 -0.84 17.65 34.30
N GLY A 65 -1.26 16.64 33.53
CA GLY A 65 -1.54 15.31 34.07
C GLY A 65 -3.03 15.10 34.35
N GLY A 66 -3.39 14.14 35.19
CA GLY A 66 -4.79 13.72 35.42
C GLY A 66 -5.42 12.92 34.27
N VAL A 67 -4.68 12.71 33.19
CA VAL A 67 -5.14 12.05 31.97
C VAL A 67 -4.71 10.59 31.91
N ARG A 68 -5.38 9.81 31.06
CA ARG A 68 -4.97 8.44 30.76
C ARG A 68 -3.56 8.37 30.16
N PHE A 69 -2.86 7.28 30.44
CA PHE A 69 -1.59 6.99 29.77
C PHE A 69 -1.82 6.62 28.30
N SER A 70 -1.49 7.53 27.40
CA SER A 70 -1.47 7.23 25.97
C SER A 70 -0.33 6.28 25.63
N ARG A 71 -0.45 5.52 24.54
CA ARG A 71 0.61 4.63 24.06
C ARG A 71 1.93 5.38 23.83
N GLY A 72 1.88 6.58 23.25
CA GLY A 72 3.06 7.42 23.04
C GLY A 72 3.74 7.78 24.37
N ASN A 73 2.96 8.18 25.38
CA ASN A 73 3.48 8.46 26.71
C ASN A 73 4.13 7.22 27.35
N LEU A 74 3.52 6.04 27.22
CA LEU A 74 4.10 4.79 27.73
C LEU A 74 5.42 4.45 27.03
N TYR A 75 5.54 4.65 25.72
CA TYR A 75 6.83 4.48 25.04
C TYR A 75 7.89 5.47 25.52
N SER A 76 7.52 6.72 25.77
CA SER A 76 8.43 7.72 26.34
C SER A 76 8.87 7.32 27.75
N ILE A 77 7.96 6.83 28.59
CA ILE A 77 8.27 6.36 29.96
C ILE A 77 9.19 5.15 29.92
N LEU A 78 8.87 4.14 29.10
CA LEU A 78 9.63 2.90 28.99
C LEU A 78 11.02 3.09 28.35
N ARG A 79 11.32 4.25 27.75
CA ARG A 79 12.60 4.59 27.11
C ARG A 79 13.36 5.75 27.78
N CYS A 80 12.80 6.35 28.82
CA CYS A 80 13.46 7.40 29.60
C CYS A 80 14.57 6.85 30.54
N ALA A 81 15.84 6.94 30.14
CA ALA A 81 17.00 6.45 30.91
C ALA A 81 17.18 7.13 32.28
N THR A 82 16.48 8.25 32.52
CA THR A 82 16.43 8.91 33.84
C THR A 82 15.93 7.97 34.93
N TYR A 83 15.07 6.99 34.62
CA TYR A 83 14.60 6.03 35.63
C TYR A 83 15.66 5.06 36.14
N VAL A 84 16.78 4.90 35.40
CA VAL A 84 17.92 4.07 35.79
C VAL A 84 19.12 4.90 36.25
N GLY A 85 18.89 6.18 36.58
CA GLY A 85 19.95 7.06 37.08
C GLY A 85 20.81 7.70 36.00
N GLU A 86 20.37 7.70 34.73
CA GLU A 86 21.15 8.23 33.60
C GLU A 86 20.51 9.49 32.98
N ILE A 87 21.33 10.35 32.38
CA ILE A 87 20.89 11.58 31.71
C ILE A 87 21.47 11.63 30.30
N HIS A 88 20.61 11.84 29.31
CA HIS A 88 21.04 12.06 27.93
C HIS A 88 21.32 13.54 27.69
N HIS A 89 22.51 13.86 27.20
CA HIS A 89 22.87 15.21 26.76
C HIS A 89 23.68 15.14 25.46
N GLN A 90 23.23 15.84 24.41
CA GLN A 90 23.91 15.92 23.11
C GLN A 90 24.32 14.53 22.54
N GLY A 91 23.43 13.54 22.65
CA GLY A 91 23.66 12.18 22.13
C GLY A 91 24.57 11.30 23.00
N ARG A 92 25.06 11.79 24.13
CA ARG A 92 25.84 11.01 25.10
C ARG A 92 25.04 10.73 26.38
N VAL A 93 25.28 9.57 26.97
CA VAL A 93 24.66 9.13 28.23
C VAL A 93 25.64 9.39 29.36
N HIS A 94 25.18 10.10 30.39
CA HIS A 94 25.97 10.43 31.58
C HIS A 94 25.30 9.84 32.82
N ALA A 95 26.09 9.43 33.80
CA ALA A 95 25.58 9.09 35.13
C ALA A 95 24.98 10.35 35.77
N GLY A 96 23.71 10.26 36.15
CA GLY A 96 22.98 11.31 36.85
C GLY A 96 23.33 11.32 38.34
N LEU A 97 23.10 12.46 38.99
CA LEU A 97 23.27 12.65 40.44
C LEU A 97 22.04 12.20 41.25
N HIS A 98 21.02 11.65 40.58
CA HIS A 98 19.75 11.28 41.19
C HIS A 98 19.64 9.77 41.37
N ALA A 99 18.91 9.35 42.40
CA ALA A 99 18.67 7.93 42.67
C ALA A 99 17.79 7.29 41.57
N PRO A 100 18.08 6.06 41.13
CA PRO A 100 17.24 5.34 40.16
C PRO A 100 15.89 4.93 40.77
N ILE A 101 14.82 4.98 39.97
CA ILE A 101 13.49 4.46 40.35
C ILE A 101 13.36 2.98 39.99
N VAL A 102 14.03 2.55 38.92
CA VAL A 102 13.98 1.18 38.37
C VAL A 102 15.39 0.58 38.39
N ALA A 103 15.48 -0.69 38.79
CA ALA A 103 16.74 -1.44 38.76
C ALA A 103 17.24 -1.64 37.32
N ARG A 104 18.56 -1.70 37.13
CA ARG A 104 19.19 -1.76 35.80
C ARG A 104 18.75 -2.99 35.02
N GLU A 105 18.60 -4.11 35.71
CA GLU A 105 18.24 -5.40 35.14
C GLU A 105 16.81 -5.36 34.56
N VAL A 106 15.88 -4.70 35.28
CA VAL A 106 14.49 -4.50 34.83
C VAL A 106 14.46 -3.58 33.61
N TRP A 107 15.25 -2.50 33.64
CA TRP A 107 15.38 -1.58 32.53
C TRP A 107 15.88 -2.27 31.26
N ASP A 108 16.97 -3.03 31.37
CA ASP A 108 17.60 -3.74 30.25
C ASP A 108 16.65 -4.80 29.68
N ALA A 109 15.93 -5.54 30.53
CA ALA A 109 14.90 -6.48 30.09
C ALA A 109 13.77 -5.78 29.31
N VAL A 110 13.35 -4.59 29.73
CA VAL A 110 12.35 -3.78 29.01
C VAL A 110 12.89 -3.31 27.66
N GLN A 111 14.13 -2.83 27.58
CA GLN A 111 14.74 -2.40 26.31
C GLN A 111 14.90 -3.57 25.34
N ALA A 112 15.33 -4.72 25.83
CA ALA A 112 15.42 -5.95 25.06
C ALA A 112 14.04 -6.34 24.49
N LYS A 113 13.00 -6.35 25.33
CA LYS A 113 11.63 -6.69 24.90
C LYS A 113 11.01 -5.66 23.94
N LEU A 114 11.31 -4.36 24.10
CA LEU A 114 10.92 -3.33 23.14
C LEU A 114 11.60 -3.53 21.78
N THR A 115 12.87 -3.91 21.80
CA THR A 115 13.67 -4.19 20.59
C THR A 115 13.19 -5.45 19.88
N ASP A 116 12.97 -6.53 20.63
CA ASP A 116 12.43 -7.78 20.11
C ASP A 116 11.02 -7.59 19.55
N ASN A 117 10.14 -6.82 20.20
CA ASN A 117 8.83 -6.50 19.65
C ASN A 117 8.90 -5.70 18.34
N ARG A 118 9.89 -4.81 18.18
CA ARG A 118 10.12 -4.08 16.92
C ARG A 118 10.57 -5.01 15.80
N GLN A 119 11.48 -5.93 16.10
CA GLN A 119 11.91 -6.98 15.16
C GLN A 119 10.80 -8.01 14.90
N GLY A 120 10.00 -8.31 15.91
CA GLY A 120 8.86 -9.21 15.88
C GLY A 120 7.70 -8.64 15.07
N GLU A 121 7.49 -7.33 15.04
CA GLU A 121 6.56 -6.66 14.13
C GLU A 121 7.06 -6.67 12.68
N GLN A 122 8.38 -6.54 12.48
CA GLN A 122 9.03 -6.74 11.18
C GLN A 122 8.93 -8.21 10.71
N ARG A 123 9.07 -9.19 11.62
CA ARG A 123 8.97 -10.65 11.36
C ARG A 123 7.52 -11.16 11.30
N ARG A 124 6.58 -10.58 12.04
CA ARG A 124 5.13 -10.90 12.07
C ARG A 124 4.38 -10.43 10.82
N GLY A 125 5.07 -9.94 9.80
CA GLY A 125 4.58 -10.03 8.41
C GLY A 125 4.13 -11.46 8.00
N GLY A 126 4.43 -12.49 8.81
CA GLY A 126 4.11 -13.89 8.57
C GLY A 126 2.77 -14.46 9.05
N ARG A 127 1.85 -13.72 9.70
CA ARG A 127 0.49 -14.27 9.99
C ARG A 127 -0.52 -13.76 8.97
N ALA A 128 -0.57 -14.42 7.81
CA ALA A 128 -1.48 -14.13 6.69
C ALA A 128 -1.72 -12.63 6.50
N ALA A 129 -0.66 -11.88 6.18
CA ALA A 129 -0.75 -10.43 6.02
C ALA A 129 -1.86 -10.12 5.01
N ALA A 130 -2.88 -9.39 5.46
CA ALA A 130 -4.01 -8.97 4.63
C ALA A 130 -3.56 -8.16 3.39
N SER A 131 -2.30 -7.72 3.34
CA SER A 131 -1.67 -7.09 2.20
C SER A 131 -0.26 -7.66 1.96
N LEU A 132 0.05 -8.01 0.72
CA LEU A 132 1.25 -8.70 0.26
C LEU A 132 2.54 -7.91 0.54
N LEU A 133 2.49 -6.59 0.39
CA LEU A 133 3.63 -5.68 0.48
C LEU A 133 3.62 -4.87 1.79
N ALA A 134 2.91 -5.34 2.83
CA ALA A 134 2.87 -4.67 4.11
C ALA A 134 4.28 -4.48 4.68
N GLY A 135 4.64 -3.21 4.99
CA GLY A 135 5.96 -2.84 5.51
C GLY A 135 7.06 -2.70 4.46
N ARG A 136 6.76 -2.88 3.16
CA ARG A 136 7.75 -2.81 2.06
C ARG A 136 7.54 -1.64 1.11
N VAL A 137 6.44 -0.91 1.23
CA VAL A 137 6.12 0.20 0.30
C VAL A 137 6.63 1.51 0.87
N VAL A 138 7.38 2.27 0.07
CA VAL A 138 7.91 3.61 0.39
C VAL A 138 7.60 4.60 -0.74
N ASP A 139 7.57 5.89 -0.45
CA ASP A 139 7.42 6.92 -1.48
C ASP A 139 8.77 7.31 -2.12
N ALA A 140 8.74 8.25 -3.07
CA ALA A 140 9.91 8.73 -3.78
C ALA A 140 10.99 9.31 -2.86
N GLN A 141 10.62 9.76 -1.65
CA GLN A 141 11.52 10.30 -0.62
C GLN A 141 11.93 9.22 0.40
N GLY A 142 11.55 7.97 0.19
CA GLY A 142 11.86 6.85 1.07
C GLY A 142 10.99 6.79 2.34
N GLN A 143 9.93 7.61 2.45
CA GLN A 143 9.03 7.55 3.60
C GLN A 143 8.09 6.35 3.48
N PRO A 144 7.86 5.61 4.58
CA PRO A 144 7.06 4.39 4.53
C PRO A 144 5.57 4.67 4.34
N LEU A 145 4.93 3.90 3.45
CA LEU A 145 3.48 3.82 3.34
C LEU A 145 2.94 2.69 4.23
N VAL A 146 1.89 2.98 4.98
CA VAL A 146 1.27 2.05 5.90
C VAL A 146 0.11 1.32 5.23
N ALA A 147 0.07 -0.01 5.37
CA ALA A 147 -1.05 -0.82 4.93
C ALA A 147 -2.28 -0.56 5.82
N THR A 148 -3.36 -0.09 5.22
CA THR A 148 -4.62 0.24 5.88
C THR A 148 -5.79 -0.42 5.17
N HIS A 149 -6.95 -0.43 5.82
CA HIS A 149 -8.19 -0.92 5.21
C HIS A 149 -9.38 -0.06 5.64
N ALA A 150 -10.39 -0.02 4.78
CA ALA A 150 -11.70 0.54 5.08
C ALA A 150 -12.77 -0.51 4.74
N ALA A 151 -13.83 -0.58 5.55
CA ALA A 151 -14.98 -1.44 5.30
C ALA A 151 -16.18 -0.56 4.93
N ARG A 152 -16.92 -0.95 3.88
CA ARG A 152 -18.21 -0.36 3.54
C ARG A 152 -19.18 -1.49 3.23
N GLY A 153 -20.16 -1.69 4.11
CA GLY A 153 -21.05 -2.85 4.05
C GLY A 153 -20.26 -4.15 4.18
N LYS A 154 -20.47 -5.10 3.25
CA LYS A 154 -19.74 -6.37 3.19
C LYS A 154 -18.38 -6.29 2.49
N ALA A 155 -18.04 -5.17 1.85
CA ALA A 155 -16.81 -5.01 1.08
C ALA A 155 -15.67 -4.41 1.93
N ARG A 156 -14.47 -4.99 1.83
CA ARG A 156 -13.24 -4.49 2.46
C ARG A 156 -12.27 -3.98 1.39
N TYR A 157 -11.91 -2.71 1.48
CA TYR A 157 -10.95 -2.05 0.60
C TYR A 157 -9.62 -1.89 1.32
N ARG A 158 -8.51 -2.17 0.63
CA ARG A 158 -7.15 -2.13 1.18
C ARG A 158 -6.33 -1.06 0.48
N TYR A 159 -5.50 -0.34 1.23
CA TYR A 159 -4.71 0.78 0.73
C TYR A 159 -3.32 0.82 1.35
N TYR A 160 -2.34 1.35 0.62
CA TYR A 160 -1.07 1.84 1.16
C TYR A 160 -1.16 3.37 1.26
N VAL A 161 -0.94 3.92 2.46
CA VAL A 161 -1.19 5.34 2.75
C VAL A 161 0.04 5.98 3.40
N SER A 162 0.41 7.18 2.97
CA SER A 162 1.47 7.96 3.63
C SER A 162 1.14 8.16 5.11
N ARG A 163 2.16 8.03 5.99
CA ARG A 163 1.98 8.10 7.45
C ARG A 163 1.30 9.40 7.91
N ASP A 164 1.71 10.54 7.36
CA ASP A 164 1.18 11.86 7.73
C ASP A 164 -0.29 12.04 7.34
N LEU A 165 -0.70 11.43 6.22
CA LEU A 165 -2.10 11.39 5.78
C LEU A 165 -2.93 10.44 6.66
N GLN A 166 -2.33 9.38 7.19
CA GLN A 166 -3.00 8.45 8.11
C GLN A 166 -3.21 9.08 9.51
N THR A 167 -2.23 9.83 10.03
CA THR A 167 -2.32 10.48 11.34
C THR A 167 -3.15 11.75 11.32
N GLY A 168 -3.54 12.25 10.13
CA GLY A 168 -4.25 13.51 9.96
C GLY A 168 -3.36 14.74 10.12
N SER A 169 -2.03 14.55 10.09
CA SER A 169 -1.03 15.61 10.25
C SER A 169 -0.82 16.43 8.97
N SER A 170 -1.25 15.90 7.81
CA SER A 170 -1.23 16.58 6.51
C SER A 170 -2.45 16.22 5.68
N ALA A 171 -2.95 17.17 4.88
CA ALA A 171 -3.96 16.94 3.85
C ALA A 171 -3.37 16.44 2.52
N ILE A 172 -2.03 16.47 2.40
CA ILE A 172 -1.28 16.07 1.21
C ILE A 172 -0.57 14.76 1.51
N GLY A 173 -0.84 13.71 0.73
CA GLY A 173 -0.19 12.42 0.85
C GLY A 173 -0.69 11.39 -0.16
N LEU A 174 0.00 10.26 -0.26
CA LEU A 174 -0.36 9.18 -1.17
C LEU A 174 -1.38 8.25 -0.53
N ARG A 175 -2.37 7.83 -1.33
CA ARG A 175 -3.29 6.73 -1.01
C ARG A 175 -3.42 5.85 -2.25
N ILE A 176 -2.82 4.67 -2.17
CA ILE A 176 -2.69 3.74 -3.30
C ILE A 176 -3.55 2.50 -3.02
N PRO A 177 -4.43 2.05 -3.94
CA PRO A 177 -5.15 0.80 -3.77
C PRO A 177 -4.20 -0.39 -3.69
N ALA A 178 -4.26 -1.16 -2.60
CA ALA A 178 -3.34 -2.27 -2.37
C ALA A 178 -3.50 -3.36 -3.43
N THR A 179 -4.73 -3.67 -3.83
CA THR A 179 -5.00 -4.69 -4.86
C THR A 179 -4.33 -4.35 -6.19
N GLU A 180 -4.33 -3.08 -6.59
CA GLU A 180 -3.76 -2.68 -7.87
C GLU A 180 -2.22 -2.64 -7.79
N LEU A 181 -1.65 -2.10 -6.72
CA LEU A 181 -0.20 -2.13 -6.52
C LEU A 181 0.34 -3.56 -6.45
N GLU A 182 -0.28 -4.41 -5.65
CA GLU A 182 0.13 -5.81 -5.50
C GLU A 182 0.04 -6.58 -6.82
N ALA A 183 -0.98 -6.31 -7.63
CA ALA A 183 -1.10 -6.90 -8.96
C ALA A 183 -0.01 -6.40 -9.93
N ALA A 184 0.36 -5.11 -9.88
CA ALA A 184 1.47 -4.57 -10.68
C ALA A 184 2.78 -5.27 -10.32
N VAL A 185 3.08 -5.34 -9.02
CA VAL A 185 4.31 -5.98 -8.54
C VAL A 185 4.32 -7.46 -8.91
N THR A 186 3.22 -8.17 -8.69
CA THR A 186 3.12 -9.60 -9.01
C THR A 186 3.30 -9.85 -10.51
N ARG A 187 2.66 -9.05 -11.37
CA ARG A 187 2.84 -9.17 -12.82
C ARG A 187 4.28 -8.89 -13.22
N ARG A 188 4.88 -7.81 -12.72
CA ARG A 188 6.25 -7.45 -13.11
C ARG A 188 7.27 -8.51 -12.69
N ILE A 189 7.07 -9.13 -11.54
CA ILE A 189 7.86 -10.30 -11.12
C ILE A 189 7.63 -11.48 -12.06
N ALA A 190 6.39 -11.81 -12.41
CA ALA A 190 6.12 -12.90 -13.37
C ALA A 190 6.79 -12.67 -14.73
N GLU A 191 6.72 -11.44 -15.27
CA GLU A 191 7.40 -11.05 -16.52
C GLU A 191 8.92 -11.22 -16.43
N LEU A 192 9.51 -10.85 -15.29
CA LEU A 192 10.95 -10.99 -15.07
C LEU A 192 11.38 -12.45 -15.03
N PHE A 193 10.57 -13.33 -14.45
CA PHE A 193 10.83 -14.77 -14.42
C PHE A 193 10.55 -15.47 -15.76
N ALA A 194 9.82 -14.83 -16.68
CA ALA A 194 9.62 -15.33 -18.04
C ALA A 194 10.86 -15.14 -18.94
N ASP A 195 11.83 -14.31 -18.51
CA ASP A 195 13.13 -14.16 -19.15
C ASP A 195 14.27 -14.47 -18.16
N PRO A 196 14.61 -15.77 -17.96
CA PRO A 196 15.63 -16.18 -17.01
C PRO A 196 17.03 -15.66 -17.35
N VAL A 197 17.32 -15.38 -18.62
CA VAL A 197 18.64 -14.89 -19.06
C VAL A 197 18.79 -13.42 -18.68
N GLU A 198 17.80 -12.58 -18.99
CA GLU A 198 17.80 -11.17 -18.60
C GLU A 198 17.83 -11.04 -17.07
N LEU A 199 17.06 -11.88 -16.36
CA LEU A 199 17.04 -11.89 -14.90
C LEU A 199 18.40 -12.28 -14.30
N ALA A 200 19.02 -13.36 -14.78
CA ALA A 200 20.34 -13.79 -14.31
C ALA A 200 21.42 -12.73 -14.60
N ALA A 201 21.39 -12.10 -15.78
CA ALA A 201 22.30 -11.03 -16.13
C ALA A 201 22.12 -9.79 -15.23
N ALA A 202 20.87 -9.36 -15.02
CA ALA A 202 20.55 -8.22 -14.15
C ALA A 202 20.97 -8.48 -12.70
N ALA A 203 20.75 -9.70 -12.20
CA ALA A 203 21.11 -10.14 -10.85
C ALA A 203 22.58 -10.57 -10.70
N GLN A 204 23.38 -10.51 -11.77
CA GLN A 204 24.78 -10.95 -11.81
C GLN A 204 24.96 -12.38 -11.28
N LEU A 205 24.09 -13.29 -11.71
CA LEU A 205 24.13 -14.70 -11.36
C LEU A 205 24.99 -15.48 -12.35
N GLU A 206 25.70 -16.49 -11.85
CA GLU A 206 26.46 -17.39 -12.71
C GLU A 206 25.52 -18.38 -13.39
N LEU A 207 25.23 -18.14 -14.66
CA LEU A 207 24.46 -19.02 -15.52
C LEU A 207 25.41 -19.76 -16.45
N THR A 208 25.63 -21.05 -16.18
CA THR A 208 26.47 -21.91 -17.03
C THR A 208 25.58 -22.69 -18.00
N PRO A 209 26.11 -23.20 -19.13
CA PRO A 209 25.35 -24.04 -20.05
C PRO A 209 24.67 -25.23 -19.36
N ASP A 210 25.35 -25.83 -18.37
CA ASP A 210 24.85 -26.99 -17.63
C ASP A 210 23.74 -26.64 -16.64
N SER A 211 23.73 -25.43 -16.08
CA SER A 211 22.68 -24.96 -15.15
C SER A 211 21.50 -24.28 -15.85
N PHE A 212 21.66 -23.89 -17.12
CA PHE A 212 20.67 -23.13 -17.88
C PHE A 212 19.30 -23.82 -17.93
N ALA A 213 19.25 -25.09 -18.32
CA ALA A 213 17.98 -25.80 -18.49
C ALA A 213 17.20 -25.93 -17.17
N ALA A 214 17.91 -26.17 -16.06
CA ALA A 214 17.32 -26.25 -14.73
C ALA A 214 16.79 -24.88 -14.26
N ALA A 215 17.60 -23.83 -14.41
CA ALA A 215 17.22 -22.47 -14.04
C ALA A 215 16.02 -21.98 -14.87
N ALA A 216 16.01 -22.23 -16.18
CA ALA A 216 14.89 -21.88 -17.05
C ALA A 216 13.59 -22.59 -16.63
N ALA A 217 13.64 -23.89 -16.35
CA ALA A 217 12.47 -24.64 -15.88
C ALA A 217 11.92 -24.11 -14.54
N LYS A 218 12.78 -23.70 -13.61
CA LYS A 218 12.38 -23.05 -12.35
C LYS A 218 11.75 -21.69 -12.60
N ALA A 219 12.33 -20.92 -13.52
CA ALA A 219 11.82 -19.60 -13.86
C ALA A 219 10.42 -19.69 -14.48
N ASP A 220 10.23 -20.60 -15.43
CA ASP A 220 8.93 -20.90 -16.03
C ASP A 220 7.90 -21.36 -14.99
N ALA A 221 8.30 -22.22 -14.05
CA ALA A 221 7.42 -22.68 -12.98
C ALA A 221 6.94 -21.54 -12.07
N ILE A 222 7.77 -20.51 -11.87
CA ILE A 222 7.38 -19.31 -11.11
C ILE A 222 6.51 -18.40 -11.99
N ALA A 223 6.93 -18.13 -13.23
CA ALA A 223 6.25 -17.22 -14.15
C ALA A 223 4.83 -17.69 -14.51
N ALA A 224 4.66 -18.98 -14.79
CA ALA A 224 3.38 -19.63 -15.06
C ALA A 224 2.71 -20.21 -13.80
N GLY A 225 3.28 -19.93 -12.62
CA GLY A 225 2.82 -20.47 -11.35
C GLY A 225 1.43 -20.00 -10.95
N THR A 226 0.81 -20.74 -10.03
CA THR A 226 -0.47 -20.31 -9.44
C THR A 226 -0.33 -18.95 -8.73
N PRO A 227 -1.44 -18.22 -8.48
CA PRO A 227 -1.39 -16.98 -7.72
C PRO A 227 -0.77 -17.10 -6.33
N ALA A 228 -0.69 -18.30 -5.75
CA ALA A 228 0.01 -18.54 -4.48
C ALA A 228 1.53 -18.53 -4.68
N ILE A 229 2.03 -19.30 -5.65
CA ILE A 229 3.46 -19.40 -6.00
C ILE A 229 4.04 -18.01 -6.31
N LEU A 230 3.37 -17.25 -7.17
CA LEU A 230 3.81 -15.89 -7.52
C LEU A 230 3.83 -14.95 -6.31
N LYS A 231 2.85 -15.05 -5.40
CA LYS A 231 2.85 -14.23 -4.17
C LYS A 231 3.98 -14.62 -3.24
N ASP A 232 4.30 -15.91 -3.14
CA ASP A 232 5.41 -16.37 -2.30
C ASP A 232 6.75 -15.93 -2.88
N ALA A 233 6.92 -15.99 -4.21
CA ALA A 233 8.07 -15.42 -4.91
C ALA A 233 8.20 -13.90 -4.68
N VAL A 234 7.10 -13.14 -4.77
CA VAL A 234 7.10 -11.71 -4.43
C VAL A 234 7.51 -11.50 -2.96
N ARG A 235 7.02 -12.34 -2.04
CA ARG A 235 7.37 -12.24 -0.61
C ARG A 235 8.84 -12.54 -0.35
N SER A 236 9.46 -13.46 -1.05
CA SER A 236 10.88 -13.78 -0.85
C SER A 236 11.80 -12.77 -1.54
N ILE A 237 11.45 -12.33 -2.75
CA ILE A 237 12.36 -11.57 -3.61
C ILE A 237 12.27 -10.06 -3.38
N VAL A 238 11.07 -9.50 -3.27
CA VAL A 238 10.89 -8.04 -3.22
C VAL A 238 11.15 -7.53 -1.81
N THR A 239 12.24 -6.78 -1.61
CA THR A 239 12.60 -6.20 -0.32
C THR A 239 11.91 -4.85 -0.09
N SER A 240 11.77 -4.04 -1.14
CA SER A 240 11.11 -2.73 -1.09
C SER A 240 10.42 -2.40 -2.42
N VAL A 241 9.36 -1.60 -2.35
CA VAL A 241 8.65 -1.04 -3.50
C VAL A 241 8.59 0.47 -3.35
N GLN A 242 9.33 1.18 -4.19
CA GLN A 242 9.40 2.63 -4.18
C GLN A 242 8.43 3.22 -5.21
N ILE A 243 7.55 4.11 -4.74
CA ILE A 243 6.52 4.75 -5.58
C ILE A 243 7.01 6.12 -6.03
N HIS A 244 7.09 6.32 -7.35
CA HIS A 244 7.40 7.60 -7.97
C HIS A 244 6.20 8.16 -8.72
N ASP A 245 6.33 9.40 -9.20
CA ASP A 245 5.37 9.95 -10.15
C ASP A 245 5.55 9.25 -11.51
N GLY A 246 4.65 8.31 -11.81
CA GLY A 246 4.59 7.63 -13.10
C GLY A 246 5.45 6.37 -13.25
N ARG A 247 6.11 5.92 -12.19
CA ARG A 247 6.76 4.61 -12.15
C ARG A 247 6.78 4.02 -10.74
N ILE A 248 6.98 2.71 -10.67
CA ILE A 248 7.35 2.02 -9.44
C ILE A 248 8.69 1.32 -9.63
N ASP A 249 9.55 1.40 -8.61
CA ASP A 249 10.85 0.76 -8.60
C ASP A 249 10.80 -0.38 -7.57
N LEU A 250 11.06 -1.61 -8.03
CA LEU A 250 11.07 -2.82 -7.21
C LEU A 250 12.51 -3.12 -6.81
N VAL A 251 12.81 -3.04 -5.53
CA VAL A 251 14.10 -3.47 -4.99
C VAL A 251 13.99 -4.95 -4.66
N CYS A 252 14.83 -5.76 -5.30
CA CYS A 252 14.79 -7.22 -5.22
C CYS A 252 16.11 -7.76 -4.68
N SER A 253 16.06 -8.76 -3.79
CA SER A 253 17.25 -9.42 -3.27
C SER A 253 17.86 -10.34 -4.34
N THR A 254 19.13 -10.12 -4.67
CA THR A 254 19.88 -10.98 -5.60
C THR A 254 20.03 -12.40 -5.06
N ALA A 255 20.30 -12.53 -3.75
CA ALA A 255 20.37 -13.83 -3.08
C ALA A 255 19.04 -14.62 -3.13
N ALA A 256 17.90 -13.93 -2.98
CA ALA A 256 16.59 -14.58 -3.08
C ALA A 256 16.28 -15.02 -4.53
N ILE A 257 16.70 -14.25 -5.53
CA ILE A 257 16.58 -14.63 -6.95
C ILE A 257 17.47 -15.83 -7.25
N ALA A 258 18.73 -15.81 -6.79
CA ALA A 258 19.67 -16.91 -6.93
C ALA A 258 19.10 -18.21 -6.34
N ALA A 259 18.55 -18.14 -5.12
CA ALA A 259 17.89 -19.27 -4.48
C ALA A 259 16.65 -19.76 -5.24
N ALA A 260 15.86 -18.86 -5.82
CA ALA A 260 14.68 -19.22 -6.61
C ALA A 260 15.02 -19.93 -7.93
N LEU A 261 16.16 -19.59 -8.53
CA LEU A 261 16.67 -20.19 -9.76
C LEU A 261 17.65 -21.35 -9.52
N GLU A 262 18.00 -21.64 -8.26
CA GLU A 262 19.04 -22.60 -7.87
C GLU A 262 20.41 -22.30 -8.50
N LEU A 263 20.74 -21.01 -8.60
CA LEU A 263 22.00 -20.51 -9.16
C LEU A 263 22.93 -19.96 -8.06
N THR A 264 24.22 -19.89 -8.37
CA THR A 264 25.23 -19.26 -7.52
C THR A 264 25.25 -17.75 -7.77
N ALA A 265 25.29 -16.95 -6.70
CA ALA A 265 25.44 -15.51 -6.81
C ALA A 265 26.90 -15.14 -7.12
N GLY A 266 27.15 -14.45 -8.25
CA GLY A 266 28.49 -14.05 -8.69
C GLY A 266 29.13 -12.89 -7.90
N THR A 267 28.39 -12.32 -6.94
CA THR A 267 28.78 -11.26 -5.99
C THR A 267 29.23 -9.91 -6.59
N THR A 268 28.38 -8.89 -6.37
CA THR A 268 28.80 -7.56 -5.87
C THR A 268 27.61 -6.72 -5.36
N ALA A 269 26.40 -6.91 -5.88
CA ALA A 269 25.20 -6.19 -5.43
C ALA A 269 24.27 -7.07 -4.56
N GLU A 270 23.92 -6.63 -3.35
CA GLU A 270 22.94 -7.30 -2.48
C GLU A 270 21.50 -7.23 -3.01
N THR A 271 21.22 -6.21 -3.83
CA THR A 271 19.90 -5.98 -4.42
C THR A 271 20.00 -5.43 -5.83
N ILE A 272 19.00 -5.73 -6.66
CA ILE A 272 18.77 -5.09 -7.95
C ILE A 272 17.50 -4.26 -7.93
N THR A 273 17.44 -3.24 -8.79
CA THR A 273 16.24 -2.40 -8.94
C THR A 273 15.60 -2.63 -10.29
N ILE A 274 14.39 -3.19 -10.28
CA ILE A 274 13.58 -3.42 -11.47
C ILE A 274 12.56 -2.32 -11.60
N ARG A 275 12.63 -1.58 -12.71
CA ARG A 275 11.70 -0.49 -13.00
C ARG A 275 10.43 -1.02 -13.66
N SER A 276 9.30 -0.41 -13.32
CA SER A 276 8.01 -0.64 -13.97
C SER A 276 7.31 0.69 -14.22
N GLU A 277 7.04 0.99 -15.49
CA GLU A 277 6.37 2.24 -15.89
C GLU A 277 4.87 2.17 -15.62
N VAL A 278 4.49 2.72 -14.48
CA VAL A 278 3.15 2.61 -13.92
C VAL A 278 2.73 3.95 -13.33
N ARG A 279 1.66 4.53 -13.86
CA ARG A 279 1.09 5.82 -13.46
C ARG A 279 -0.09 5.66 -12.52
N LEU A 280 -0.12 6.50 -11.49
CA LEU A 280 -1.30 6.72 -10.67
C LEU A 280 -2.25 7.67 -11.43
N THR A 281 -3.40 7.15 -11.85
CA THR A 281 -4.46 7.95 -12.50
C THR A 281 -5.70 8.02 -11.60
N ARG A 282 -6.58 8.99 -11.87
CA ARG A 282 -7.90 9.07 -11.22
C ARG A 282 -8.96 8.59 -12.21
N SER A 283 -9.73 7.58 -11.84
CA SER A 283 -10.94 7.15 -12.55
C SER A 283 -12.13 7.50 -11.65
N GLY A 284 -12.80 8.62 -11.97
CA GLY A 284 -13.80 9.22 -11.10
C GLY A 284 -13.20 9.65 -9.75
N ARG A 285 -13.77 9.16 -8.64
CA ARG A 285 -13.28 9.43 -7.26
C ARG A 285 -12.23 8.42 -6.77
N VAL A 286 -11.81 7.48 -7.60
CA VAL A 286 -10.94 6.36 -7.21
C VAL A 286 -9.56 6.52 -7.86
N MET A 287 -8.51 6.49 -7.03
CA MET A 287 -7.13 6.38 -7.53
C MET A 287 -6.94 4.99 -8.13
N ARG A 288 -6.32 4.91 -9.30
CA ARG A 288 -5.98 3.67 -9.99
C ARG A 288 -4.52 3.67 -10.41
N LEU A 289 -3.96 2.49 -10.53
CA LEU A 289 -2.64 2.22 -11.03
C LEU A 289 -2.76 1.70 -12.47
N VAL A 290 -2.06 2.31 -13.42
CA VAL A 290 -2.20 2.09 -14.87
C VAL A 290 -0.82 1.96 -15.50
N HIS A 291 -0.64 1.02 -16.44
CA HIS A 291 0.60 0.93 -17.22
C HIS A 291 0.75 2.11 -18.18
N ALA A 292 1.97 2.37 -18.67
CA ALA A 292 2.22 3.42 -19.67
C ALA A 292 1.34 3.30 -20.95
N SER A 293 0.89 2.08 -21.30
CA SER A 293 -0.05 1.80 -22.40
C SER A 293 -1.50 2.27 -22.16
N GLY A 294 -1.83 2.70 -20.94
CA GLY A 294 -3.19 3.06 -20.53
C GLY A 294 -4.04 1.86 -20.07
N SER A 295 -3.53 0.64 -20.10
CA SER A 295 -4.20 -0.55 -19.55
C SER A 295 -4.21 -0.53 -18.03
N GLY A 296 -5.35 -0.89 -17.42
CA GLY A 296 -5.43 -1.12 -15.98
C GLY A 296 -4.45 -2.19 -15.52
N VAL A 297 -3.89 -2.02 -14.32
CA VAL A 297 -2.91 -2.97 -13.76
C VAL A 297 -3.52 -4.33 -13.39
N THR A 298 -4.84 -4.48 -13.38
CA THR A 298 -5.51 -5.79 -13.22
C THR A 298 -6.33 -6.10 -14.47
N ALA A 299 -5.99 -7.19 -15.17
CA ALA A 299 -6.78 -7.72 -16.29
C ALA A 299 -7.91 -8.60 -15.75
N THR A 300 -8.75 -8.03 -14.88
CA THR A 300 -9.94 -8.73 -14.37
C THR A 300 -11.17 -8.00 -14.86
N ALA A 301 -12.08 -8.73 -15.50
CA ALA A 301 -13.34 -8.21 -16.00
C ALA A 301 -14.05 -7.38 -14.93
N ASN A 302 -14.35 -6.12 -15.23
CA ASN A 302 -15.09 -5.29 -14.30
C ASN A 302 -16.53 -5.80 -14.23
N GLY A 303 -16.87 -6.56 -13.18
CA GLY A 303 -18.18 -7.21 -13.06
C GLY A 303 -19.37 -6.25 -13.12
N SER A 304 -19.22 -4.97 -12.74
CA SER A 304 -20.30 -3.99 -12.91
C SER A 304 -20.50 -3.60 -14.38
N LEU A 305 -19.43 -3.48 -15.16
CA LEU A 305 -19.46 -3.18 -16.59
C LEU A 305 -20.04 -4.37 -17.38
N VAL A 306 -19.62 -5.59 -17.04
CA VAL A 306 -20.17 -6.82 -17.62
C VAL A 306 -21.68 -6.91 -17.37
N ARG A 307 -22.13 -6.68 -16.13
CA ARG A 307 -23.57 -6.65 -15.80
C ARG A 307 -24.32 -5.56 -16.58
N LEU A 308 -23.68 -4.43 -16.83
CA LEU A 308 -24.26 -3.33 -17.59
C LEU A 308 -24.46 -3.70 -19.07
N ILE A 309 -23.49 -4.37 -19.69
CA ILE A 309 -23.61 -4.89 -21.07
C ILE A 309 -24.69 -5.97 -21.15
N LEU A 310 -24.73 -6.91 -20.20
CA LEU A 310 -25.78 -7.93 -20.14
C LEU A 310 -27.17 -7.30 -20.02
N ARG A 311 -27.31 -6.28 -19.15
CA ARG A 311 -28.55 -5.52 -19.02
C ARG A 311 -28.95 -4.83 -20.32
N ALA A 312 -28.00 -4.20 -21.01
CA ALA A 312 -28.24 -3.56 -22.30
C ALA A 312 -28.78 -4.55 -23.35
N ARG A 313 -28.13 -5.72 -23.48
CA ARG A 313 -28.57 -6.78 -24.41
C ARG A 313 -29.96 -7.33 -24.04
N ARG A 314 -30.24 -7.53 -22.75
CA ARG A 314 -31.57 -7.95 -22.27
C ARG A 314 -32.64 -6.91 -22.63
N TRP A 315 -32.40 -5.64 -22.35
CA TRP A 315 -33.34 -4.55 -22.66
C TRP A 315 -33.56 -4.41 -24.16
N TRP A 316 -32.51 -4.54 -24.97
CA TRP A 316 -32.65 -4.56 -26.42
C TRP A 316 -33.51 -5.73 -26.90
N GLY A 317 -33.32 -6.93 -26.34
CA GLY A 317 -34.16 -8.09 -26.66
C GLY A 317 -35.64 -7.87 -26.36
N ILE A 318 -35.96 -7.25 -25.22
CA ILE A 318 -37.34 -6.91 -24.83
C ILE A 318 -37.95 -5.88 -25.78
N LEU A 319 -37.22 -4.80 -26.11
CA LEU A 319 -37.73 -3.76 -27.00
C LEU A 319 -37.84 -4.24 -28.46
N LYS A 320 -36.94 -5.13 -28.90
CA LYS A 320 -36.99 -5.74 -30.23
C LYS A 320 -38.23 -6.61 -30.41
N ALA A 321 -38.75 -7.23 -29.35
CA ALA A 321 -40.01 -7.97 -29.41
C ALA A 321 -41.22 -7.04 -29.64
N GLY A 322 -41.09 -5.74 -29.36
CA GLY A 322 -42.11 -4.72 -29.66
C GLY A 322 -43.27 -4.64 -28.67
N GLU A 323 -43.30 -5.49 -27.65
CA GLU A 323 -44.42 -5.58 -26.69
C GLU A 323 -44.51 -4.38 -25.73
N ILE A 324 -43.37 -3.76 -25.42
CA ILE A 324 -43.30 -2.59 -24.52
C ILE A 324 -42.35 -1.54 -25.08
N ASP A 325 -42.64 -0.27 -24.81
CA ASP A 325 -41.81 0.86 -25.20
C ASP A 325 -40.75 1.19 -24.12
N VAL A 326 -39.88 2.16 -24.42
CA VAL A 326 -38.81 2.60 -23.50
C VAL A 326 -39.40 3.13 -22.19
N THR A 327 -40.54 3.82 -22.23
CA THR A 327 -41.20 4.39 -21.05
C THR A 327 -41.70 3.30 -20.11
N THR A 328 -42.37 2.29 -20.67
CA THR A 328 -42.92 1.14 -19.93
C THR A 328 -41.78 0.28 -19.37
N LEU A 329 -40.72 0.06 -20.16
CA LEU A 329 -39.54 -0.66 -19.69
C LEU A 329 -38.83 0.09 -18.54
N ALA A 330 -38.73 1.42 -18.62
CA ALA A 330 -38.13 2.24 -17.59
C ALA A 330 -38.91 2.17 -16.26
N ALA A 331 -40.24 2.26 -16.34
CA ALA A 331 -41.12 2.09 -15.18
C ALA A 331 -40.97 0.68 -14.56
N ARG A 332 -40.97 -0.37 -15.39
CA ARG A 332 -40.80 -1.77 -14.97
C ARG A 332 -39.48 -2.01 -14.25
N GLU A 333 -38.40 -1.40 -14.71
CA GLU A 333 -37.06 -1.56 -14.14
C GLU A 333 -36.75 -0.51 -13.06
N ASN A 334 -37.71 0.34 -12.71
CA ASN A 334 -37.61 1.44 -11.73
C ASN A 334 -36.42 2.37 -12.01
N VAL A 335 -36.29 2.81 -13.27
CA VAL A 335 -35.24 3.72 -13.74
C VAL A 335 -35.81 4.81 -14.63
N GLN A 336 -35.02 5.86 -14.87
CA GLN A 336 -35.39 6.93 -15.79
C GLN A 336 -35.31 6.47 -17.25
N ALA A 337 -36.26 6.89 -18.10
CA ALA A 337 -36.27 6.55 -19.53
C ALA A 337 -34.95 6.95 -20.24
N GLY A 338 -34.41 8.14 -19.92
CA GLY A 338 -33.12 8.57 -20.44
C GLY A 338 -31.94 7.66 -20.04
N TYR A 339 -32.01 7.01 -18.88
CA TYR A 339 -31.01 6.01 -18.49
C TYR A 339 -31.14 4.72 -19.32
N VAL A 340 -32.36 4.27 -19.58
CA VAL A 340 -32.62 3.12 -20.46
C VAL A 340 -32.00 3.35 -21.84
N THR A 341 -32.25 4.51 -22.45
CA THR A 341 -31.68 4.88 -23.76
C THR A 341 -30.15 4.90 -23.76
N ARG A 342 -29.52 5.39 -22.69
CA ARG A 342 -28.05 5.43 -22.59
C ARG A 342 -27.46 4.03 -22.43
N VAL A 343 -28.10 3.16 -21.66
CA VAL A 343 -27.64 1.77 -21.48
C VAL A 343 -27.86 0.94 -22.74
N LEU A 344 -28.97 1.12 -23.47
CA LEU A 344 -29.27 0.38 -24.70
C LEU A 344 -28.17 0.47 -25.76
N ARG A 345 -27.48 1.63 -25.84
CA ARG A 345 -26.33 1.82 -26.75
C ARG A 345 -25.23 0.78 -26.54
N LEU A 346 -25.08 0.28 -25.32
CA LEU A 346 -24.08 -0.72 -24.97
C LEU A 346 -24.39 -2.11 -25.54
N ALA A 347 -25.62 -2.36 -26.00
CA ALA A 347 -25.97 -3.58 -26.71
C ALA A 347 -25.28 -3.67 -28.08
N PHE A 348 -24.86 -2.52 -28.63
CA PHE A 348 -24.29 -2.37 -29.97
C PHE A 348 -22.79 -2.09 -29.98
N LEU A 349 -22.11 -2.35 -28.86
CA LEU A 349 -20.65 -2.27 -28.80
C LEU A 349 -20.01 -3.24 -29.79
N ALA A 350 -18.90 -2.81 -30.40
CA ALA A 350 -18.09 -3.63 -31.27
C ALA A 350 -17.68 -4.94 -30.57
N PRO A 351 -17.66 -6.09 -31.27
CA PRO A 351 -17.28 -7.37 -30.69
C PRO A 351 -15.94 -7.32 -29.94
N ALA A 352 -14.92 -6.71 -30.54
CA ALA A 352 -13.60 -6.52 -29.92
C ALA A 352 -13.64 -5.71 -28.62
N VAL A 353 -14.55 -4.74 -28.50
CA VAL A 353 -14.74 -3.97 -27.26
C VAL A 353 -15.39 -4.83 -26.18
N VAL A 354 -16.38 -5.67 -26.55
CA VAL A 354 -17.02 -6.60 -25.61
C VAL A 354 -16.00 -7.63 -25.12
N GLU A 355 -15.21 -8.22 -26.01
CA GLU A 355 -14.14 -9.14 -25.67
C GLU A 355 -13.12 -8.50 -24.72
N ALA A 356 -12.68 -7.28 -25.01
CA ALA A 356 -11.77 -6.56 -24.13
C ALA A 356 -12.36 -6.23 -22.76
N VAL A 357 -13.66 -5.89 -22.68
CA VAL A 357 -14.36 -5.71 -21.39
C VAL A 357 -14.40 -7.01 -20.60
N LEU A 358 -14.68 -8.14 -21.25
CA LEU A 358 -14.69 -9.46 -20.63
C LEU A 358 -13.28 -9.92 -20.22
N ALA A 359 -12.25 -9.57 -20.98
CA ALA A 359 -10.85 -9.82 -20.65
C ALA A 359 -10.28 -8.83 -19.60
N GLY A 360 -11.02 -7.76 -19.25
CA GLY A 360 -10.54 -6.70 -18.38
C GLY A 360 -9.44 -5.82 -18.99
N ASN A 361 -9.25 -5.86 -20.31
CA ASN A 361 -8.23 -5.12 -21.05
C ASN A 361 -8.81 -3.85 -21.68
N ILE A 362 -9.33 -2.95 -20.85
CA ILE A 362 -9.90 -1.66 -21.28
C ILE A 362 -9.05 -0.49 -20.82
N ARG A 363 -9.08 0.62 -21.55
CA ARG A 363 -8.39 1.86 -21.19
C ARG A 363 -8.83 2.32 -19.80
N ALA A 364 -7.87 2.74 -18.98
CA ALA A 364 -8.15 3.30 -17.66
C ALA A 364 -9.04 4.54 -17.76
N GLY A 365 -10.03 4.64 -16.87
CA GLY A 365 -11.04 5.70 -16.90
C GLY A 365 -12.33 5.33 -17.64
N VAL A 366 -12.31 4.27 -18.48
CA VAL A 366 -13.54 3.74 -19.09
C VAL A 366 -14.28 2.88 -18.07
N ASP A 367 -15.25 3.48 -17.40
CA ASP A 367 -16.16 2.80 -16.48
C ASP A 367 -17.62 2.88 -16.98
N GLY A 368 -18.55 2.32 -16.20
CA GLY A 368 -19.97 2.34 -16.57
C GLY A 368 -20.54 3.75 -16.69
N ALA A 369 -20.01 4.73 -15.95
CA ALA A 369 -20.44 6.12 -16.06
C ALA A 369 -19.89 6.75 -17.34
N ALA A 370 -18.62 6.49 -17.68
CA ALA A 370 -18.02 6.93 -18.93
C ALA A 370 -18.80 6.38 -20.14
N LEU A 371 -19.10 5.08 -20.18
CA LEU A 371 -19.81 4.47 -21.31
C LEU A 371 -21.28 4.87 -21.41
N THR A 372 -21.91 5.29 -20.31
CA THR A 372 -23.30 5.74 -20.32
C THR A 372 -23.45 7.25 -20.37
N ALA A 373 -22.36 8.01 -20.50
CA ALA A 373 -22.43 9.45 -20.71
C ALA A 373 -23.03 9.79 -22.09
N THR A 374 -23.65 10.96 -22.19
CA THR A 374 -24.27 11.41 -23.44
C THR A 374 -23.21 11.51 -24.54
N GLY A 375 -23.41 10.80 -25.65
CA GLY A 375 -22.47 10.78 -26.78
C GLY A 375 -21.21 9.92 -26.58
N ALA A 376 -21.12 9.15 -25.49
CA ALA A 376 -19.91 8.40 -25.15
C ALA A 376 -19.59 7.21 -26.06
N VAL A 377 -20.59 6.65 -26.74
CA VAL A 377 -20.42 5.49 -27.63
C VAL A 377 -20.65 5.97 -29.06
N PRO A 378 -19.57 6.11 -29.86
CA PRO A 378 -19.69 6.45 -31.27
C PRO A 378 -20.47 5.40 -32.05
N ALA A 379 -21.09 5.81 -33.16
CA ALA A 379 -21.83 4.88 -34.01
C ALA A 379 -20.90 3.90 -34.75
N LEU A 380 -19.69 4.33 -35.10
CA LEU A 380 -18.71 3.54 -35.84
C LEU A 380 -17.90 2.65 -34.89
N TRP A 381 -17.84 1.35 -35.18
CA TRP A 381 -17.08 0.39 -34.37
C TRP A 381 -15.57 0.70 -34.30
N ALA A 382 -14.96 1.21 -35.37
CA ALA A 382 -13.55 1.60 -35.37
C ALA A 382 -13.25 2.73 -34.36
N GLU A 383 -14.17 3.68 -34.21
CA GLU A 383 -14.07 4.76 -33.23
C GLU A 383 -14.29 4.23 -31.80
N GLN A 384 -15.21 3.27 -31.62
CA GLN A 384 -15.42 2.61 -30.33
C GLN A 384 -14.16 1.88 -29.86
N VAL A 385 -13.51 1.11 -30.75
CA VAL A 385 -12.24 0.42 -30.48
C VAL A 385 -11.18 1.43 -30.03
N THR A 386 -11.02 2.54 -30.76
CA THR A 386 -10.02 3.58 -30.45
C THR A 386 -10.30 4.31 -29.13
N ALA A 387 -11.57 4.50 -28.78
CA ALA A 387 -11.99 5.17 -27.56
C ALA A 387 -11.87 4.27 -26.31
N VAL A 388 -12.13 2.97 -26.45
CA VAL A 388 -12.28 2.05 -25.31
C VAL A 388 -11.04 1.19 -25.07
N LEU A 389 -10.32 0.80 -26.12
CA LEU A 389 -9.13 -0.05 -25.97
C LEU A 389 -7.88 0.76 -25.62
N PRO A 390 -6.93 0.16 -24.88
CA PRO A 390 -5.60 0.73 -24.69
C PRO A 390 -4.92 0.94 -26.04
N HIS A 391 -4.11 1.99 -26.15
CA HIS A 391 -3.28 2.14 -27.35
C HIS A 391 -2.18 1.09 -27.28
N VAL A 392 -2.16 0.18 -28.25
CA VAL A 392 -0.99 -0.66 -28.48
C VAL A 392 0.13 0.29 -28.87
N GLY A 393 1.08 0.50 -27.96
CA GLY A 393 2.28 1.27 -28.24
C GLY A 393 3.08 0.54 -29.31
N LEU A 394 2.85 0.85 -30.58
CA LEU A 394 3.86 0.63 -31.60
C LEU A 394 4.97 1.63 -31.30
N THR A 395 6.02 1.12 -30.65
CA THR A 395 7.34 1.74 -30.69
C THR A 395 7.69 2.07 -32.13
N GLY A 396 7.81 3.37 -32.43
CA GLY A 396 8.37 3.88 -33.67
C GLY A 396 7.43 3.83 -34.87
N VAL A 397 6.64 4.88 -35.06
CA VAL A 397 6.58 5.72 -36.28
C VAL A 397 5.66 6.89 -35.94
N ARG A 398 6.23 8.11 -35.85
CA ARG A 398 5.42 9.33 -35.85
C ARG A 398 4.67 9.40 -37.17
N PRO A 399 3.35 9.72 -37.21
CA PRO A 399 2.73 10.07 -38.46
C PRO A 399 3.41 11.35 -38.97
N SER A 400 4.05 11.23 -40.12
CA SER A 400 4.57 12.33 -40.90
C SER A 400 3.45 13.32 -41.17
N MET A 401 3.49 14.51 -40.55
CA MET A 401 2.76 15.66 -41.04
C MET A 401 3.41 16.08 -42.36
N ARG A 402 2.82 15.66 -43.48
CA ARG A 402 3.01 16.32 -44.76
C ARG A 402 1.69 16.45 -45.52
N SER A 403 1.47 17.69 -45.92
CA SER A 403 0.84 18.14 -47.16
C SER A 403 -0.68 18.09 -47.26
N MET A 404 -1.30 19.23 -46.95
CA MET A 404 -2.00 19.97 -48.00
C MET A 404 -1.62 21.45 -47.91
N GLY A 405 -0.79 21.87 -48.86
CA GLY A 405 -0.59 23.27 -49.19
C GLY A 405 -1.48 23.69 -50.36
N HIS A 406 -1.81 24.97 -50.33
CA HIS A 406 -2.03 25.88 -51.47
C HIS A 406 -3.38 25.70 -52.19
N SER A 407 -4.32 26.62 -51.95
CA SER A 407 -4.50 27.92 -52.64
C SER A 407 -5.12 27.73 -54.02
N VAL A 408 -6.27 28.37 -54.27
CA VAL A 408 -6.46 29.31 -55.39
C VAL A 408 -7.77 30.08 -55.18
N THR A 409 -7.60 31.39 -55.24
CA THR A 409 -8.54 32.50 -55.41
C THR A 409 -9.41 32.35 -56.65
N THR A 410 -10.70 32.68 -56.59
CA THR A 410 -11.39 33.67 -57.44
C THR A 410 -12.74 33.97 -56.79
#